data_AF-A0A2H6F4S2-F1
#
_entry.id   AF-A0A2H6F4S2-F1
#
_cell.length_a   1.000
_cell.length_b   1.000
_cell.length_c   1.000
_cell.angle_alpha   90.00
_cell.angle_beta   90.00
_cell.angle_gamma   90.00
#
_symmetry.space_group_name_H-M   'P 1'
#
loop_
_entity.id
_entity.type
_entity.pdbx_description
1 polymer ?
#
loop_
_entity_poly.entity_id
_entity_poly.type
_entity_poly.pdbx_seq_one_letter_code
_entity_poly.pdbx_strand_id
1 'polypeptide(L)'
;MQRDIKKALRHKGTKAQSEDSVVSPENFFMARARPLQCPFCDNYLAGPVEINIGAMDFTGGICICGAIYVLDRTAHNLGEIFMDALTFVCKGNIDKALSMNPEAYESADYDYDIHSNTIGRRSSAGKAGKLVFVRLINDKNTEG
;
A
#
# COMPACT_ATOMS: atom_id res chain seq x y z
N MET A 1 68.95 -21.44 22.42
CA MET A 1 69.87 -20.48 21.79
C MET A 1 69.40 -20.24 20.36
N GLN A 2 68.87 -19.04 20.12
CA GLN A 2 68.66 -18.33 18.84
C GLN A 2 67.79 -18.99 17.74
N ARG A 3 66.66 -18.34 17.43
CA ARG A 3 66.01 -18.37 16.11
C ARG A 3 65.65 -16.95 15.70
N ASP A 4 66.11 -16.62 14.51
CA ASP A 4 66.11 -15.34 13.78
C ASP A 4 64.69 -14.79 13.52
N ILE A 5 64.40 -13.51 13.79
CA ILE A 5 64.62 -12.31 12.97
C ILE A 5 64.06 -12.41 11.52
N LYS A 6 62.79 -12.00 11.34
CA LYS A 6 62.32 -10.96 10.37
C LYS A 6 60.80 -11.01 10.17
N LYS A 7 60.10 -9.96 10.60
CA LYS A 7 59.49 -8.97 9.68
C LYS A 7 58.79 -7.88 10.48
N ALA A 8 59.36 -6.69 10.39
CA ALA A 8 58.69 -5.43 10.66
C ALA A 8 57.56 -5.21 9.66
N LEU A 9 56.44 -4.61 10.10
CA LEU A 9 55.83 -3.44 9.48
C LEU A 9 54.66 -2.90 10.31
N ARG A 10 54.95 -1.77 10.95
CA ARG A 10 54.09 -0.58 11.15
C ARG A 10 52.75 -0.73 11.89
N HIS A 11 52.82 -0.36 13.18
CA HIS A 11 51.74 0.30 13.89
C HIS A 11 51.28 1.58 13.15
N LYS A 12 49.98 1.66 12.88
CA LYS A 12 49.22 2.90 13.00
C LYS A 12 47.96 2.55 13.80
N GLY A 13 47.87 3.08 15.01
CA GLY A 13 46.63 3.07 15.77
C GLY A 13 45.64 4.05 15.17
N THR A 14 44.35 3.73 15.31
CA THR A 14 43.29 4.73 15.36
C THR A 14 42.12 4.16 16.15
N LYS A 15 41.54 5.05 16.95
CA LYS A 15 40.51 4.85 17.98
C LYS A 15 39.17 4.37 17.41
N ALA A 16 38.37 3.84 18.34
CA ALA A 16 36.93 3.73 18.38
C ALA A 16 36.15 4.68 17.46
N GLN A 17 35.03 4.19 16.91
CA GLN A 17 33.70 4.75 17.13
C GLN A 17 32.63 3.89 16.47
N SER A 18 31.58 3.63 17.26
CA SER A 18 30.27 3.14 16.89
C SER A 18 29.64 4.02 15.81
N GLU A 19 29.32 3.43 14.66
CA GLU A 19 28.53 4.09 13.62
C GLU A 19 27.03 3.86 13.90
N ASP A 20 26.51 4.60 14.88
CA ASP A 20 25.09 4.93 14.95
C ASP A 20 24.75 5.71 13.68
N SER A 21 24.08 5.05 12.73
CA SER A 21 23.71 5.65 11.46
C SER A 21 22.54 6.61 11.70
N VAL A 22 22.87 7.87 11.93
CA VAL A 22 21.92 8.98 11.94
C VAL A 22 21.30 9.07 10.55
N VAL A 23 20.07 8.58 10.38
CA VAL A 23 19.32 8.75 9.15
C VAL A 23 18.83 10.20 9.10
N SER A 24 19.45 11.03 8.26
CA SER A 24 19.07 12.44 8.08
C SER A 24 17.62 12.55 7.56
N PRO A 25 16.78 13.44 8.12
CA PRO A 25 15.35 13.54 7.82
C PRO A 25 15.03 14.05 6.40
N GLU A 26 16.03 14.54 5.68
CA GLU A 26 15.86 15.15 4.35
C GLU A 26 15.93 14.16 3.16
N ASN A 27 16.22 12.87 3.41
CA ASN A 27 16.31 11.81 2.39
C ASN A 27 15.17 10.76 2.46
N PHE A 28 14.07 11.06 3.16
CA PHE A 28 12.94 10.13 3.33
C PHE A 28 11.95 10.09 2.13
N PHE A 29 12.18 10.92 1.10
CA PHE A 29 11.29 11.11 -0.05
C PHE A 29 11.62 10.21 -1.26
N MET A 30 12.06 8.97 -1.02
CA MET A 30 11.88 7.90 -2.00
C MET A 30 10.59 7.17 -1.61
N ALA A 31 9.63 7.08 -2.51
CA ALA A 31 8.39 6.32 -2.32
C ALA A 31 8.73 4.84 -2.10
N ARG A 32 9.14 4.48 -0.88
CA ARG A 32 9.42 3.11 -0.51
C ARG A 32 8.10 2.37 -0.57
N ALA A 33 8.12 1.22 -1.25
CA ALA A 33 7.04 0.26 -1.16
C ALA A 33 6.72 0.03 0.31
N ARG A 34 5.47 0.27 0.69
CA ARG A 34 4.98 0.08 2.06
C ARG A 34 4.05 -1.12 2.10
N PRO A 35 3.91 -1.80 3.25
CA PRO A 35 2.93 -2.88 3.38
C PRO A 35 1.53 -2.42 2.96
N LEU A 36 0.73 -3.35 2.42
CA LEU A 36 -0.66 -3.06 2.08
C LEU A 36 -1.44 -2.62 3.33
N GLN A 37 -1.78 -1.34 3.37
CA GLN A 37 -2.50 -0.69 4.46
C GLN A 37 -3.69 0.10 3.92
N CYS A 38 -4.79 0.11 4.67
CA CYS A 38 -5.96 0.91 4.36
C CYS A 38 -5.62 2.40 4.42
N PRO A 39 -5.89 3.19 3.37
CA PRO A 39 -5.58 4.62 3.37
C PRO A 39 -6.46 5.46 4.30
N PHE A 40 -7.50 4.86 4.87
CA PHE A 40 -8.50 5.57 5.67
C PHE A 40 -8.43 5.27 7.17
N CYS A 41 -7.74 4.19 7.57
CA CYS A 41 -7.62 3.79 8.97
C CYS A 41 -6.29 3.10 9.32
N ASP A 42 -5.35 3.05 8.36
CA ASP A 42 -3.99 2.49 8.50
C ASP A 42 -3.87 1.01 8.89
N ASN A 43 -4.99 0.29 9.02
CA ASN A 43 -4.97 -1.15 9.25
C ASN A 43 -4.27 -1.91 8.12
N TYR A 44 -3.47 -2.91 8.50
CA TYR A 44 -2.89 -3.87 7.58
C TYR A 44 -3.99 -4.72 6.93
N LEU A 45 -3.85 -4.96 5.63
CA LEU A 45 -4.83 -5.73 4.87
C LEU A 45 -4.21 -7.03 4.35
N ALA A 46 -5.05 -8.04 4.19
CA ALA A 46 -4.71 -9.23 3.44
C ALA A 46 -4.56 -8.89 1.96
N GLY A 47 -3.74 -9.67 1.24
CA GLY A 47 -3.66 -9.57 -0.21
C GLY A 47 -5.04 -9.72 -0.87
N PRO A 48 -5.29 -9.09 -2.04
CA PRO A 48 -6.55 -9.23 -2.76
C PRO A 48 -6.84 -10.69 -3.12
N VAL A 49 -8.11 -11.09 -3.00
CA VAL A 49 -8.61 -12.43 -3.35
C VAL A 49 -9.74 -12.33 -4.36
N GLU A 50 -10.02 -13.40 -5.11
CA GLU A 50 -11.19 -13.43 -5.99
C GLU A 50 -12.47 -13.41 -5.16
N ILE A 51 -13.36 -12.48 -5.47
CA ILE A 51 -14.67 -12.31 -4.84
C ILE A 51 -15.72 -12.45 -5.93
N ASN A 52 -16.53 -13.51 -5.81
CA ASN A 52 -17.65 -13.78 -6.69
C ASN A 52 -18.95 -13.79 -5.88
N ILE A 53 -19.74 -12.72 -5.97
CA ILE A 53 -20.97 -12.55 -5.19
C ILE A 53 -22.07 -11.99 -6.10
N GLY A 54 -23.08 -12.82 -6.38
CA GLY A 54 -24.20 -12.45 -7.24
C GLY A 54 -23.73 -12.16 -8.67
N ALA A 55 -23.93 -10.92 -9.13
CA ALA A 55 -23.49 -10.47 -10.45
C ALA A 55 -22.10 -9.79 -10.42
N MET A 56 -21.45 -9.73 -9.27
CA MET A 56 -20.14 -9.08 -9.10
C MET A 56 -19.03 -10.11 -9.11
N ASP A 57 -17.98 -9.83 -9.88
CA ASP A 57 -16.80 -10.67 -10.03
C ASP A 57 -15.55 -9.78 -10.11
N PHE A 58 -14.75 -9.76 -9.04
CA PHE A 58 -13.56 -8.92 -8.97
C PHE A 58 -12.51 -9.49 -8.00
N THR A 59 -11.24 -9.14 -8.18
CA THR A 59 -10.19 -9.43 -7.19
C THR A 59 -10.11 -8.28 -6.18
N GLY A 60 -10.30 -8.52 -4.89
CA GLY A 60 -10.33 -7.44 -3.89
C GLY A 60 -10.41 -7.90 -2.43
N GLY A 61 -10.91 -7.02 -1.56
CA GLY A 61 -11.15 -7.32 -0.16
C GLY A 61 -11.86 -6.20 0.59
N ILE A 62 -12.09 -6.45 1.89
CA ILE A 62 -12.82 -5.55 2.79
C ILE A 62 -11.92 -5.24 3.99
N CYS A 63 -11.75 -3.96 4.30
CA CYS A 63 -11.13 -3.52 5.55
C CYS A 63 -12.16 -3.50 6.69
N ILE A 64 -11.70 -3.71 7.92
CA ILE A 64 -12.55 -3.62 9.11
C ILE A 64 -13.20 -2.24 9.33
N CYS A 65 -12.66 -1.17 8.72
CA CYS A 65 -13.28 0.16 8.75
C CYS A 65 -14.43 0.33 7.73
N GLY A 66 -14.74 -0.71 6.97
CA GLY A 66 -15.78 -0.70 5.93
C GLY A 66 -15.29 -0.26 4.55
N ALA A 67 -13.99 0.02 4.38
CA ALA A 67 -13.43 0.31 3.06
C ALA A 67 -13.35 -0.95 2.19
N ILE A 68 -13.70 -0.81 0.92
CA ILE A 68 -13.54 -1.84 -0.10
C ILE A 68 -12.30 -1.51 -0.92
N TYR A 69 -11.51 -2.52 -1.25
CA TYR A 69 -10.40 -2.38 -2.19
C TYR A 69 -10.48 -3.41 -3.31
N VAL A 70 -10.21 -2.96 -4.55
CA VAL A 70 -10.32 -3.76 -5.77
C VAL A 70 -9.04 -3.61 -6.59
N LEU A 71 -8.54 -4.73 -7.13
CA LEU A 71 -7.31 -4.85 -7.89
C LEU A 71 -7.59 -4.96 -9.38
N ASP A 72 -6.96 -4.08 -10.17
CA ASP A 72 -6.74 -4.28 -11.60
C ASP A 72 -5.29 -4.72 -11.83
N ARG A 73 -5.11 -5.94 -12.32
CA ARG A 73 -3.78 -6.49 -12.63
C ARG A 73 -3.15 -5.88 -13.89
N THR A 74 -3.98 -5.32 -14.77
CA THR A 74 -3.54 -4.75 -16.05
C THR A 74 -3.18 -3.27 -15.96
N ALA A 75 -3.65 -2.59 -14.91
CA ALA A 75 -3.55 -1.15 -14.70
C ALA A 75 -4.23 -0.29 -15.79
N HIS A 76 -5.12 -0.87 -16.58
CA HIS A 76 -5.84 -0.20 -17.67
C HIS A 76 -7.34 0.03 -17.37
N ASN A 77 -7.88 -0.64 -16.35
CA ASN A 77 -9.31 -0.70 -16.05
C ASN A 77 -9.68 0.02 -14.74
N LEU A 78 -8.99 1.13 -14.42
CA LEU A 78 -9.22 1.89 -13.19
C LEU A 78 -10.68 2.30 -12.99
N GLY A 79 -11.37 2.70 -14.07
CA GLY A 79 -12.78 3.08 -14.00
C GLY A 79 -13.69 1.91 -13.67
N GLU A 80 -13.41 0.72 -14.19
CA GLU A 80 -14.17 -0.51 -13.92
C GLU A 80 -14.01 -0.91 -12.46
N ILE A 81 -12.77 -1.05 -11.98
CA ILE A 81 -12.53 -1.46 -10.58
C ILE A 81 -13.03 -0.43 -9.56
N PHE A 82 -13.06 0.86 -9.94
CA PHE A 82 -13.69 1.90 -9.11
C PHE A 82 -15.20 1.68 -9.01
N MET A 83 -15.87 1.40 -10.14
CA MET A 83 -17.30 1.11 -10.15
C MET A 83 -17.64 -0.18 -9.41
N ASP A 84 -16.80 -1.22 -9.50
CA ASP A 84 -16.95 -2.44 -8.70
C ASP A 84 -16.86 -2.14 -7.22
N ALA A 85 -15.83 -1.39 -6.79
CA ALA A 85 -15.66 -0.99 -5.39
C ALA A 85 -16.86 -0.19 -4.87
N LEU A 86 -17.35 0.77 -5.67
CA LEU A 86 -18.47 1.63 -5.34
C LEU A 86 -19.80 0.86 -5.27
N THR A 87 -20.01 -0.05 -6.21
CA THR A 87 -21.18 -0.94 -6.22
C THR A 87 -21.17 -1.87 -5.03
N PHE A 88 -19.99 -2.40 -4.68
CA PHE A 88 -19.84 -3.33 -3.57
C PHE A 88 -20.07 -2.65 -2.22
N VAL A 89 -19.55 -1.42 -2.02
CA VAL A 89 -19.84 -0.65 -0.79
C VAL A 89 -21.32 -0.27 -0.70
N CYS A 90 -21.98 -0.12 -1.84
CA CYS A 90 -23.44 0.02 -1.98
C CYS A 90 -24.21 -1.32 -1.88
N LYS A 91 -23.57 -2.40 -1.44
CA LYS A 91 -24.16 -3.74 -1.27
C LYS A 91 -24.74 -4.34 -2.56
N GLY A 92 -24.07 -4.10 -3.69
CA GLY A 92 -24.49 -4.61 -5.00
C GLY A 92 -25.56 -3.76 -5.70
N ASN A 93 -25.95 -2.62 -5.13
CA ASN A 93 -26.95 -1.73 -5.75
C ASN A 93 -26.26 -0.78 -6.74
N ILE A 94 -26.32 -1.13 -8.03
CA ILE A 94 -25.72 -0.38 -9.14
C ILE A 94 -26.37 1.00 -9.29
N ASP A 95 -27.71 1.09 -9.24
CA ASP A 95 -28.43 2.35 -9.38
C ASP A 95 -28.03 3.36 -8.29
N LYS A 96 -27.86 2.86 -7.06
CA LYS A 96 -27.37 3.66 -5.94
C LYS A 96 -25.94 4.13 -6.18
N ALA A 97 -25.05 3.24 -6.61
CA ALA A 97 -23.66 3.60 -6.89
C ALA A 97 -23.54 4.69 -7.96
N LEU A 98 -24.32 4.58 -9.05
CA LEU A 98 -24.36 5.55 -10.15
C LEU A 98 -24.96 6.91 -9.76
N SER A 99 -25.81 6.95 -8.73
CA SER A 99 -26.47 8.17 -8.25
C SER A 99 -25.81 8.80 -7.02
N MET A 100 -24.69 8.23 -6.54
CA MET A 100 -24.01 8.76 -5.35
C MET A 100 -23.35 10.11 -5.61
N ASN A 101 -23.53 11.03 -4.66
CA ASN A 101 -22.77 12.27 -4.61
C ASN A 101 -21.29 11.93 -4.30
N PRO A 102 -20.31 12.49 -5.04
CA PRO A 102 -18.89 12.40 -4.71
C PRO A 102 -18.52 12.78 -3.27
N GLU A 103 -19.32 13.58 -2.57
CA GLU A 103 -19.12 13.94 -1.16
C GLU A 103 -19.55 12.85 -0.17
N ALA A 104 -20.32 11.84 -0.63
CA ALA A 104 -20.83 10.76 0.22
C ALA A 104 -19.84 9.58 0.36
N TYR A 105 -18.70 9.65 -0.31
CA TYR A 105 -17.65 8.65 -0.23
C TYR A 105 -16.28 9.28 -0.40
N GLU A 106 -15.27 8.57 0.05
CA GLU A 106 -13.87 8.89 -0.23
C GLU A 106 -13.23 7.75 -0.99
N SER A 107 -12.24 8.08 -1.82
CA SER A 107 -11.53 7.12 -2.63
C SER A 107 -10.03 7.43 -2.71
N ALA A 108 -9.23 6.38 -2.88
CA ALA A 108 -7.79 6.50 -3.11
C ALA A 108 -7.31 5.37 -4.02
N ASP A 109 -6.29 5.63 -4.85
CA ASP A 109 -5.64 4.62 -5.66
C ASP A 109 -4.14 4.50 -5.36
N TYR A 110 -3.60 3.30 -5.54
CA TYR A 110 -2.18 2.99 -5.36
C TYR A 110 -1.69 2.02 -6.43
N ASP A 111 -0.40 2.12 -6.76
CA ASP A 111 0.32 1.03 -7.42
C ASP A 111 0.44 -0.12 -6.43
N TYR A 112 0.24 -1.34 -6.92
CA TYR A 112 0.26 -2.57 -6.14
C TYR A 112 1.23 -3.58 -6.75
N ASP A 113 2.13 -4.09 -5.92
CA ASP A 113 3.00 -5.22 -6.24
C ASP A 113 2.41 -6.51 -5.64
N ILE A 114 1.93 -7.38 -6.53
CA ILE A 114 1.32 -8.66 -6.17
C ILE A 114 2.30 -9.66 -5.56
N HIS A 115 3.59 -9.59 -5.90
CA HIS A 115 4.59 -10.53 -5.38
C HIS A 115 4.99 -10.20 -3.94
N SER A 116 5.03 -8.91 -3.61
CA SER A 116 5.45 -8.45 -2.28
C SER A 116 4.28 -8.03 -1.37
N ASN A 117 3.05 -7.97 -1.89
CA ASN A 117 1.86 -7.43 -1.20
C ASN A 117 2.12 -6.02 -0.63
N THR A 118 2.69 -5.16 -1.45
CA THR A 118 3.04 -3.78 -1.08
C THR A 118 2.35 -2.76 -1.99
N ILE A 119 2.19 -1.54 -1.47
CA ILE A 119 1.61 -0.40 -2.18
C ILE A 119 2.58 0.78 -2.27
N GLY A 120 2.44 1.60 -3.31
CA GLY A 120 3.21 2.82 -3.54
C GLY A 120 2.43 3.85 -4.36
N ARG A 121 2.78 5.14 -4.28
CA ARG A 121 2.05 6.20 -5.02
C ARG A 121 2.48 6.33 -6.49
N ARG A 122 3.67 5.86 -6.87
CA ARG A 122 4.19 5.82 -8.24
C ARG A 122 5.46 4.96 -8.25
N SER A 123 5.43 3.76 -8.82
CA SER A 123 6.67 3.07 -9.22
C SER A 123 7.01 3.41 -10.66
N SER A 124 8.20 3.97 -10.90
CA SER A 124 8.73 4.27 -12.25
C SER A 124 9.22 3.03 -13.00
N ALA A 125 8.96 1.82 -12.50
CA ALA A 125 9.55 0.59 -13.02
C ALA A 125 8.53 -0.56 -13.09
N GLY A 126 7.98 -0.80 -14.27
CA GLY A 126 7.32 -2.07 -14.63
C GLY A 126 5.87 -2.25 -14.16
N LYS A 127 5.23 -3.29 -14.69
CA LYS A 127 3.79 -3.63 -14.61
C LYS A 127 3.30 -3.79 -13.15
N ALA A 128 3.09 -2.69 -12.46
CA ALA A 128 2.38 -2.69 -11.18
C ALA A 128 0.87 -2.79 -11.46
N GLY A 129 0.17 -3.62 -10.71
CA GLY A 129 -1.29 -3.56 -10.68
C GLY A 129 -1.74 -2.26 -10.03
N LYS A 130 -3.05 -1.98 -10.11
CA LYS A 130 -3.67 -0.84 -9.46
C LYS A 130 -4.67 -1.31 -8.42
N LEU A 131 -4.58 -0.75 -7.23
CA LEU A 131 -5.63 -0.88 -6.22
C LEU A 131 -6.44 0.41 -6.15
N VAL A 132 -7.76 0.28 -6.19
CA VAL A 132 -8.69 1.35 -5.87
C VAL A 132 -9.36 1.03 -4.54
N PHE A 133 -9.40 2.02 -3.66
CA PHE A 133 -10.06 1.99 -2.36
C PHE A 133 -11.27 2.91 -2.40
N VAL A 134 -12.39 2.45 -1.85
CA VAL A 134 -13.61 3.25 -1.68
C VAL A 134 -14.18 3.01 -0.28
N ARG A 135 -14.56 4.07 0.43
CA ARG A 135 -15.27 4.01 1.72
C ARG A 135 -16.41 5.02 1.73
N LEU A 136 -17.59 4.61 2.18
CA LEU A 136 -18.69 5.56 2.41
C LEU A 136 -18.35 6.50 3.56
N ILE A 137 -18.58 7.80 3.35
CA ILE A 137 -18.56 8.76 4.44
C ILE A 137 -19.89 8.59 5.17
N ASN A 138 -19.81 8.04 6.38
CA ASN A 138 -20.96 8.06 7.26
C ASN A 138 -20.99 9.43 7.94
N ASP A 139 -22.10 10.16 7.83
CA ASP A 139 -22.38 11.39 8.59
C ASP A 139 -22.53 11.16 10.11
N LYS A 140 -21.97 10.07 10.65
CA LYS A 140 -21.99 9.76 12.08
C LYS A 140 -20.89 10.50 12.83
N ASN A 141 -20.94 11.83 12.75
CA ASN A 141 -20.43 12.73 13.78
C ASN A 141 -21.61 13.43 14.47
N THR A 142 -22.69 12.68 14.71
CA THR A 142 -23.80 13.12 15.57
C THR A 142 -23.92 12.13 16.72
N GLU A 143 -23.34 12.54 17.84
CA GLU A 143 -23.74 12.31 19.23
C GLU A 143 -23.71 10.86 19.79
N GLY A 144 -22.90 10.74 20.85
CA GLY A 144 -22.87 9.65 21.81
C GLY A 144 -21.91 10.00 22.94
#